data_AF-A0A352JX33-F1
#
_entry.id   AF-A0A352JX33-F1
#
_cell.length_a   1.000
_cell.length_b   1.000
_cell.length_c   1.000
_cell.angle_alpha   90.00
_cell.angle_beta   90.00
_cell.angle_gamma   90.00
#
_symmetry.space_group_name_H-M   'P 1'
#
loop_
_entity.id
_entity.type
_entity.pdbx_description
1 polymer ?
#
loop_
_entity_poly.entity_id
_entity_poly.type
_entity_poly.pdbx_seq_one_letter_code
_entity_poly.pdbx_strand_id
1 'polypeptide(L)'
;MITLTATEARRTLFDLIKRANQTHDVVRVQHKSGDAVIMSSEDYESLQETLSLLSQPEFKDAFNESEREIQNGELLSFEDVFKEPQ
;
A
#
# COMPACT_ATOMS: atom_id res chain seq x y z
N MET A 1 -3.90 -6.18 13.43
CA MET A 1 -4.91 -7.02 12.76
C MET A 1 -5.86 -7.57 13.81
N ILE A 2 -7.15 -7.27 13.70
CA ILE A 2 -8.20 -7.86 14.54
C ILE A 2 -8.83 -9.06 13.83
N THR A 3 -9.32 -10.04 14.59
CA THR A 3 -9.98 -11.23 14.03
C THR A 3 -11.40 -11.33 14.55
N LEU A 4 -12.35 -11.55 13.65
CA LEU A 4 -13.79 -11.64 13.95
C LEU A 4 -14.37 -12.87 13.25
N THR A 5 -15.46 -13.41 13.78
CA THR A 5 -16.25 -14.41 13.05
C THR A 5 -17.04 -13.75 11.90
N ALA A 6 -17.39 -14.52 10.88
CA ALA A 6 -18.26 -14.03 9.80
C ALA A 6 -19.61 -13.49 10.30
N THR A 7 -20.15 -14.05 11.38
CA THR A 7 -21.41 -13.58 12.00
C THR A 7 -21.26 -12.20 12.61
N GLU A 8 -20.14 -11.93 13.30
CA GLU A 8 -19.83 -10.62 13.87
C GLU A 8 -19.55 -9.60 12.77
N ALA A 9 -18.73 -9.97 11.78
CA ALA A 9 -18.40 -9.11 10.65
C ALA A 9 -19.66 -8.69 9.87
N ARG A 10 -20.60 -9.60 9.66
CA ARG A 10 -21.90 -9.28 9.04
C ARG A 10 -22.70 -8.26 9.84
N ARG A 11 -22.71 -8.36 11.17
CA ARG A 11 -23.47 -7.46 12.06
C ARG A 11 -22.91 -6.03 12.05
N THR A 12 -21.60 -5.88 11.87
CA THR A 12 -20.90 -4.59 11.97
C THR A 12 -20.21 -4.18 10.67
N LEU A 13 -20.68 -4.66 9.51
CA LEU A 13 -19.96 -4.52 8.24
C LEU A 13 -19.66 -3.07 7.87
N PHE A 14 -20.63 -2.16 8.02
CA PHE A 14 -20.45 -0.74 7.71
C PHE A 14 -19.37 -0.08 8.58
N ASP A 15 -19.34 -0.40 9.87
CA ASP A 15 -18.31 0.11 10.79
C ASP A 15 -16.93 -0.44 10.43
N LEU A 16 -16.85 -1.72 10.03
CA LEU A 16 -15.59 -2.32 9.59
C LEU A 16 -15.06 -1.67 8.32
N ILE A 17 -15.93 -1.39 7.33
CA ILE A 17 -15.56 -0.67 6.10
C ILE A 17 -15.06 0.73 6.46
N LYS A 18 -15.80 1.47 7.28
CA LYS A 18 -15.40 2.82 7.70
C LYS A 18 -14.05 2.79 8.41
N ARG A 19 -13.87 1.87 9.37
CA ARG A 19 -12.62 1.71 10.10
C ARG A 19 -11.46 1.40 9.16
N ALA A 20 -11.60 0.41 8.28
CA ALA A 20 -10.55 0.04 7.34
C ALA A 20 -10.08 1.23 6.49
N ASN A 21 -11.02 2.04 5.97
CA ASN A 21 -10.67 3.22 5.16
C ASN A 21 -10.12 4.42 5.97
N GLN A 22 -10.44 4.53 7.26
CA GLN A 22 -10.01 5.68 8.07
C GLN A 22 -8.72 5.43 8.85
N THR A 23 -8.47 4.17 9.23
CA THR A 23 -7.35 3.80 10.09
C THR A 23 -6.36 2.87 9.42
N HIS A 24 -6.61 2.47 8.16
CA HIS A 24 -5.82 1.46 7.44
C HIS A 24 -5.69 0.13 8.21
N ASP A 25 -6.69 -0.17 9.07
CA ASP A 25 -6.73 -1.39 9.85
C ASP A 25 -7.15 -2.58 8.98
N VAL A 26 -6.38 -3.66 9.06
CA VAL A 26 -6.71 -4.94 8.43
C VAL A 26 -7.48 -5.84 9.40
N VAL A 27 -8.62 -6.36 8.94
CA VAL A 27 -9.52 -7.24 9.69
C VAL A 27 -9.54 -8.63 9.05
N ARG A 28 -9.28 -9.67 9.82
CA ARG A 28 -9.46 -11.07 9.40
C ARG A 28 -10.84 -11.56 9.81
N VAL A 29 -11.59 -12.10 8.86
CA VAL A 29 -12.93 -12.65 9.06
C VAL A 29 -12.87 -14.17 8.96
N GLN A 30 -13.18 -14.87 10.05
CA GLN A 30 -13.15 -16.32 10.13
C GLN A 30 -14.47 -16.96 9.76
N HIS A 31 -14.43 -17.99 8.93
CA HIS A 31 -15.59 -18.80 8.57
C HIS A 31 -15.21 -20.28 8.41
N LYS A 32 -16.18 -21.18 8.59
CA LYS A 32 -15.97 -22.64 8.46
C LYS A 32 -15.43 -23.08 7.10
N SER A 33 -15.58 -22.26 6.07
CA SER A 33 -15.12 -22.54 4.69
C SER A 33 -13.81 -21.83 4.34
N GLY A 34 -13.14 -21.22 5.31
CA GLY A 34 -11.93 -20.42 5.11
C GLY A 34 -12.12 -18.97 5.56
N ASP A 35 -10.99 -18.27 5.66
CA ASP A 35 -10.95 -16.90 6.18
C ASP A 35 -10.86 -15.88 5.05
N ALA A 36 -11.41 -14.70 5.28
CA ALA A 36 -11.31 -13.55 4.39
C ALA A 36 -10.62 -12.39 5.10
N VAL A 37 -10.16 -11.40 4.34
CA VAL A 37 -9.57 -10.17 4.85
C VAL A 37 -10.37 -8.98 4.35
N ILE A 38 -10.65 -8.03 5.24
CA ILE A 38 -11.21 -6.71 4.91
C ILE A 38 -10.12 -5.68 5.21
N MET A 39 -9.82 -4.84 4.23
CA MET A 39 -8.91 -3.70 4.30
C MET A 39 -9.45 -2.56 3.43
N SER A 40 -8.83 -1.38 3.44
CA SER A 40 -9.24 -0.31 2.54
C SER A 40 -8.94 -0.68 1.08
N SER A 41 -9.69 -0.12 0.13
CA SER A 41 -9.40 -0.33 -1.31
C SER A 41 -8.04 0.27 -1.67
N GLU A 42 -7.74 1.44 -1.11
CA GLU A 42 -6.48 2.15 -1.32
C GLU A 42 -5.26 1.33 -0.86
N ASP A 43 -5.33 0.68 0.30
CA ASP A 43 -4.25 -0.20 0.78
C ASP A 43 -4.09 -1.42 -0.12
N TYR A 44 -5.20 -1.98 -0.61
CA TYR A 44 -5.14 -3.11 -1.53
C TYR A 44 -4.49 -2.71 -2.86
N GLU A 45 -4.89 -1.59 -3.45
CA GLU A 45 -4.31 -1.05 -4.68
C GLU A 45 -2.82 -0.73 -4.51
N SER A 46 -2.46 -0.06 -3.41
CA SER A 46 -1.07 0.26 -3.07
C SER A 46 -0.22 -1.00 -2.89
N LEU A 47 -0.77 -2.05 -2.26
CA LEU A 47 -0.09 -3.34 -2.12
C LEU A 47 0.11 -4.01 -3.48
N GLN A 48 -0.90 -4.01 -4.35
CA GLN A 48 -0.78 -4.57 -5.70
C GLN A 48 0.29 -3.84 -6.53
N GLU A 49 0.30 -2.51 -6.47
CA GLU A 49 1.31 -1.70 -7.18
C GLU A 49 2.71 -1.96 -6.63
N THR A 50 2.87 -1.98 -5.31
CA THR A 50 4.17 -2.30 -4.67
C THR A 50 4.68 -3.67 -5.10
N LEU A 51 3.81 -4.69 -5.12
CA LEU A 51 4.17 -6.03 -5.58
C LEU A 51 4.52 -6.03 -7.08
N SER A 52 3.79 -5.29 -7.89
CA SER A 52 4.04 -5.14 -9.33
C SER A 52 5.43 -4.56 -9.57
N LEU A 53 5.75 -3.42 -8.95
CA LEU A 53 7.05 -2.77 -9.06
C LEU A 53 8.20 -3.66 -8.57
N LEU A 54 8.05 -4.28 -7.40
CA LEU A 54 9.08 -5.17 -6.84
C LEU A 54 9.26 -6.49 -7.60
N SER A 55 8.28 -6.88 -8.42
CA SER A 55 8.42 -8.07 -9.29
C SER A 55 9.27 -7.80 -10.53
N GLN A 56 9.50 -6.53 -10.88
CA GLN A 56 10.33 -6.17 -12.02
C GLN A 56 11.81 -6.42 -11.69
N PRO A 57 12.58 -7.07 -12.59
CA PRO A 57 14.02 -7.21 -12.42
C PRO A 57 14.69 -5.86 -12.20
N GLU A 58 15.69 -5.82 -11.33
CA GLU A 58 16.52 -4.63 -11.05
C GLU A 58 15.79 -3.44 -10.40
N PHE A 59 14.45 -3.39 -10.38
CA PHE A 59 13.69 -2.25 -9.83
C PHE A 59 14.07 -1.94 -8.39
N LYS A 60 14.18 -2.96 -7.53
CA LYS A 60 14.55 -2.78 -6.13
C LYS A 60 15.94 -2.15 -5.99
N ASP A 61 16.90 -2.59 -6.80
CA ASP A 61 18.28 -2.10 -6.73
C ASP A 61 18.37 -0.66 -7.24
N ALA A 62 17.70 -0.36 -8.37
CA ALA A 62 17.56 0.99 -8.89
C ALA A 62 16.88 1.94 -7.89
N PHE A 63 15.79 1.51 -7.25
CA PHE A 63 15.09 2.29 -6.23
C PHE A 63 15.99 2.61 -5.03
N ASN A 64 16.76 1.62 -4.55
CA ASN A 64 17.71 1.82 -3.44
C ASN A 64 18.90 2.70 -3.83
N GLU A 65 19.26 2.77 -5.12
CA GLU A 65 20.26 3.73 -5.61
C GLU A 65 19.69 5.15 -5.57
N SER A 66 18.49 5.36 -6.11
CA SER A 66 17.83 6.67 -6.07
C SER A 66 17.64 7.20 -4.64
N GLU A 67 17.31 6.34 -3.68
CA GLU A 67 17.26 6.74 -2.25
C GLU A 67 18.61 7.21 -1.71
N ARG A 68 19.73 6.62 -2.17
CA ARG A 68 21.09 7.03 -1.79
C ARG A 68 21.47 8.36 -2.46
N GLU A 69 21.16 8.52 -3.75
CA GLU A 69 21.32 9.78 -4.47
C GLU A 69 20.59 10.93 -3.75
N ILE A 70 19.33 10.72 -3.33
CA ILE A 70 18.55 11.68 -2.56
C ILE A 70 19.26 12.03 -1.23
N GLN A 71 19.72 11.04 -0.48
CA GLN A 71 20.40 11.26 0.81
C GLN A 71 21.72 12.02 0.67
N ASN A 72 22.42 11.82 -0.46
CA ASN A 72 23.65 12.53 -0.79
C ASN A 72 23.41 13.92 -1.38
N GLY A 73 22.15 14.28 -1.66
CA GLY A 73 21.79 15.54 -2.33
C GLY A 73 22.12 15.55 -3.82
N GLU A 74 22.29 14.38 -4.43
CA GLU A 74 22.52 14.18 -5.87
C GLU A 74 21.19 14.33 -6.63
N LEU A 75 20.62 15.53 -6.55
CA LEU A 75 19.32 15.87 -7.15
C LEU A 75 19.52 16.77 -8.36
N LEU A 76 18.67 16.60 -9.36
CA LEU A 76 18.57 17.50 -10.51
C LEU A 76 17.33 18.38 -10.36
N SER A 77 17.48 19.69 -10.55
CA SER A 77 16.34 20.60 -10.62
C SER A 77 15.60 20.46 -11.96
N PHE A 78 14.40 21.05 -12.06
CA PHE A 78 13.65 21.10 -13.32
C PHE A 78 14.48 21.72 -14.45
N GLU A 79 15.20 22.81 -14.17
CA GLU A 79 16.07 23.49 -15.13
C GLU A 79 17.25 22.60 -15.55
N ASP A 80 17.85 21.85 -14.62
CA ASP A 80 18.96 20.92 -14.93
C ASP A 80 18.52 19.81 -15.90
N VAL A 81 17.28 19.31 -15.74
CA VAL A 81 16.73 18.22 -16.56
C VAL A 81 16.25 18.73 -17.92
N PHE A 82 15.43 19.78 -17.94
CA PHE A 82 14.72 20.23 -19.14
C PHE A 82 15.41 21.37 -19.88
N LYS A 83 16.40 22.03 -19.25
CA LYS A 83 17.10 23.21 -19.78
C LYS A 83 16.17 24.39 -20.09
N GLU A 84 15.04 24.45 -19.40
CA GLU A 84 14.03 25.50 -19.51
C GLU A 84 13.77 26.12 -18.13
N PRO A 85 13.56 27.45 -18.03
CA PRO A 85 13.14 28.07 -16.80
C PRO A 85 11.70 27.67 -16.45
N GLN A 86 11.41 27.55 -15.16
CA GLN A 86 10.10 27.18 -14.63
C GLN A 86 9.08 28.32 -14.70
#